data_AF-A0AAV2HVH8-F1
#
_entry.id   AF-A0AAV2HVH8-F1
#
_cell.length_a   1.000
_cell.length_b   1.000
_cell.length_c   1.000
_cell.angle_alpha   90.00
_cell.angle_beta   90.00
_cell.angle_gamma   90.00
#
_symmetry.space_group_name_H-M   'P 1'
#
loop_
_entity.id
_entity.type
_entity.pdbx_description
1 polymer ?
#
loop_
_entity_poly.entity_id
_entity_poly.type
_entity_poly.pdbx_seq_one_letter_code
_entity_poly.pdbx_strand_id
1 'polypeptide(L)'
;DSFVFVQISVFHYDNREDTLTCKLSVWLGDTFFSSSSWTLVAVTTERVISIVWPHQVRMSCTVIKARFIIIGMFLIMICIYMPMFFIRNRMEIFDTTTNTTSVKYCTITYNREFLNMFYFFLDGAVFAYIPCSLLSVFNIVIIYNVIKSRHRVLKFSATSLFTTGTSIGKAVRRKKDSKRETSLTLTLVAINVMFIVCNAPICLFLLGPHYQTPEGMGPLGDGITRLLFLLMTTNNAANFVLYCTTGSRFRGEALDLI
;
A
#
# COMPACT_ATOMS: atom_id res chain seq x y z
N ASP A 1 12.05 -9.96 -17.24
CA ASP A 1 11.18 -11.11 -16.88
C ASP A 1 10.90 -11.22 -15.40
N SER A 2 11.84 -10.92 -14.50
CA SER A 2 11.82 -11.51 -13.17
C SER A 2 10.79 -10.97 -12.16
N PHE A 3 10.22 -9.75 -12.27
CA PHE A 3 9.16 -9.33 -11.33
C PHE A 3 7.84 -10.06 -11.60
N VAL A 4 7.40 -10.04 -12.86
CA VAL A 4 6.25 -10.81 -13.36
C VAL A 4 6.46 -12.31 -13.15
N PHE A 5 7.66 -12.80 -13.43
CA PHE A 5 8.01 -14.20 -13.24
C PHE A 5 8.07 -14.58 -11.75
N VAL A 6 8.49 -13.68 -10.85
CA VAL A 6 8.44 -13.90 -9.39
C VAL A 6 7.01 -13.91 -8.90
N GLN A 7 6.15 -13.02 -9.40
CA GLN A 7 4.71 -13.05 -9.09
C GLN A 7 4.10 -14.39 -9.53
N ILE A 8 4.30 -14.80 -10.79
CA ILE A 8 3.81 -16.08 -11.34
C ILE A 8 4.40 -17.29 -10.60
N SER A 9 5.70 -17.26 -10.26
CA SER A 9 6.39 -18.37 -9.60
C SER A 9 6.13 -18.48 -8.10
N VAL A 10 5.82 -17.36 -7.41
CA VAL A 10 5.36 -17.36 -6.01
C VAL A 10 3.93 -17.87 -5.92
N PHE A 11 3.06 -17.51 -6.87
CA PHE A 11 1.70 -18.03 -6.93
C PHE A 11 1.60 -19.50 -7.40
N HIS A 12 2.74 -20.17 -7.64
CA HIS A 12 2.78 -21.58 -8.08
C HIS A 12 1.74 -21.86 -9.17
N TYR A 13 1.78 -21.04 -10.23
CA TYR A 13 1.03 -21.31 -11.45
C TYR A 13 1.59 -22.59 -12.07
N ASP A 14 1.09 -23.73 -11.59
CA ASP A 14 1.44 -25.05 -12.07
C ASP A 14 0.93 -25.19 -13.50
N ASN A 15 1.55 -26.09 -14.28
CA ASN A 15 1.17 -26.36 -15.68
C ASN A 15 -0.26 -26.93 -15.83
N ARG A 16 -1.06 -26.94 -14.77
CA ARG A 16 -2.46 -27.38 -14.68
C ARG A 16 -3.46 -26.24 -14.67
N GLU A 17 -3.05 -24.98 -14.56
CA GLU A 17 -4.01 -23.87 -14.51
C GLU A 17 -4.48 -23.42 -15.90
N ASP A 18 -5.79 -23.23 -16.04
CA ASP A 18 -6.40 -22.68 -17.25
C ASP A 18 -5.88 -21.27 -17.54
N THR A 19 -5.70 -20.95 -18.83
CA THR A 19 -5.20 -19.63 -19.26
C THR A 19 -6.02 -18.47 -18.71
N LEU A 20 -7.33 -18.66 -18.54
CA LEU A 20 -8.24 -17.66 -17.97
C LEU A 20 -7.97 -17.42 -16.48
N THR A 21 -7.86 -18.49 -15.69
CA THR A 21 -7.56 -18.43 -14.25
C THR A 21 -6.28 -17.66 -14.00
N CYS A 22 -5.26 -17.96 -14.79
CA CYS A 22 -3.98 -17.27 -14.72
C CYS A 22 -4.08 -15.77 -15.00
N LYS A 23 -4.74 -15.39 -16.09
CA LYS A 23 -4.93 -13.98 -16.44
C LYS A 23 -5.72 -13.24 -15.35
N LEU A 24 -6.78 -13.86 -14.84
CA LEU A 24 -7.62 -13.27 -13.80
C LEU A 24 -6.87 -13.06 -12.50
N SER A 25 -6.14 -14.05 -12.01
CA SER A 25 -5.42 -13.94 -10.73
C SER A 25 -4.33 -12.88 -10.76
N VAL A 26 -3.56 -12.81 -11.85
CA VAL A 26 -2.54 -11.76 -12.00
C VAL A 26 -3.20 -10.38 -12.06
N TRP A 27 -4.21 -10.22 -12.92
CA TRP A 27 -4.90 -8.93 -13.09
C TRP A 27 -5.59 -8.46 -11.80
N LEU A 28 -6.26 -9.36 -11.09
CA LEU A 28 -6.86 -9.08 -9.79
C LEU A 28 -5.78 -8.73 -8.76
N GLY A 29 -4.69 -9.50 -8.72
CA GLY A 29 -3.55 -9.25 -7.83
C GLY A 29 -3.03 -7.82 -7.96
N ASP A 30 -2.67 -7.41 -9.18
CA ASP A 30 -2.14 -6.07 -9.45
C ASP A 30 -3.13 -4.96 -9.08
N THR A 31 -4.41 -5.18 -9.44
CA THR A 31 -5.50 -4.24 -9.17
C THR A 31 -5.70 -4.05 -7.66
N PHE A 32 -5.78 -5.13 -6.89
CA PHE A 32 -6.00 -5.06 -5.44
C PHE A 32 -4.78 -4.54 -4.69
N PHE A 33 -3.58 -4.98 -5.05
CA PHE A 33 -2.35 -4.49 -4.42
C PHE A 33 -2.19 -2.98 -4.62
N SER A 34 -2.38 -2.51 -5.85
CA SER A 34 -2.32 -1.07 -6.14
C SER A 34 -3.44 -0.29 -5.43
N SER A 35 -4.66 -0.81 -5.45
CA SER A 35 -5.79 -0.15 -4.78
C SER A 35 -5.57 -0.04 -3.26
N SER A 36 -4.95 -1.04 -2.63
CA SER A 36 -4.56 -1.02 -1.22
C SER A 36 -3.58 0.13 -0.94
N SER A 37 -2.50 0.22 -1.73
CA SER A 37 -1.50 1.31 -1.62
C SER A 37 -2.14 2.69 -1.76
N TRP A 38 -3.00 2.87 -2.75
CA TRP A 38 -3.64 4.17 -3.01
C TRP A 38 -4.74 4.51 -2.00
N THR A 39 -5.41 3.52 -1.40
CA THR A 39 -6.31 3.75 -0.26
C THR A 39 -5.54 4.34 0.92
N LEU A 40 -4.33 3.84 1.19
CA LEU A 40 -3.47 4.37 2.25
C LEU A 40 -3.06 5.82 1.99
N VAL A 41 -2.71 6.15 0.74
CA VAL A 41 -2.43 7.53 0.30
C VAL A 41 -3.65 8.42 0.49
N ALA A 42 -4.84 7.97 0.11
CA ALA A 42 -6.09 8.74 0.24
C ALA A 42 -6.42 9.04 1.70
N VAL A 43 -6.38 8.03 2.59
CA VAL A 43 -6.64 8.20 4.03
C VAL A 43 -5.58 9.12 4.66
N THR A 44 -4.33 9.02 4.25
CA THR A 44 -3.26 9.91 4.73
C THR A 44 -3.45 11.34 4.24
N THR A 45 -3.88 11.53 3.00
CA THR A 45 -4.22 12.84 2.44
C THR A 45 -5.35 13.50 3.25
N GLU A 46 -6.40 12.75 3.58
CA GLU A 46 -7.50 13.23 4.44
C GLU A 46 -6.96 13.71 5.81
N ARG A 47 -6.01 12.98 6.41
CA ARG A 47 -5.38 13.39 7.67
C ARG A 47 -4.53 14.64 7.53
N VAL A 48 -3.74 14.76 6.47
CA VAL A 48 -2.95 15.97 6.19
C VAL A 48 -3.87 17.18 6.07
N ILE A 49 -4.93 17.08 5.27
CA ILE A 49 -5.93 18.15 5.11
C ILE A 49 -6.55 18.51 6.46
N SER A 50 -6.86 17.51 7.29
CA SER A 50 -7.47 17.72 8.60
C SER A 50 -6.57 18.45 9.60
N ILE A 51 -5.27 18.19 9.55
CA ILE A 51 -4.29 18.80 10.45
C ILE A 51 -3.87 20.20 9.97
N VAL A 52 -3.68 20.38 8.66
CA VAL A 52 -3.19 21.64 8.08
C VAL A 52 -4.32 22.67 7.93
N TRP A 53 -5.51 22.23 7.52
CA TRP A 53 -6.67 23.11 7.29
C TRP A 53 -7.90 22.65 8.09
N PRO A 54 -7.86 22.71 9.44
CA PRO A 54 -8.95 22.26 10.28
C PRO A 54 -10.30 22.96 9.99
N HIS A 55 -10.26 24.18 9.44
CA HIS A 55 -11.46 24.94 9.06
C HIS A 55 -12.10 24.46 7.75
N GLN A 56 -11.34 23.89 6.81
CA GLN A 56 -11.86 23.45 5.50
C GLN A 56 -12.42 22.01 5.51
N VAL A 57 -12.10 21.21 6.54
CA VAL A 57 -12.56 19.82 6.70
C VAL A 57 -14.08 19.69 6.69
N ARG A 58 -14.79 20.65 7.33
CA ARG A 58 -16.25 20.65 7.40
C ARG A 58 -16.95 20.76 6.04
N MET A 59 -16.26 21.23 5.00
CA MET A 59 -16.83 21.39 3.65
C MET A 59 -16.28 20.38 2.63
N SER A 60 -15.06 19.88 2.81
CA SER A 60 -14.37 19.06 1.81
C SER A 60 -14.38 17.55 2.07
N CYS A 61 -14.34 17.08 3.32
CA CYS A 61 -14.20 15.65 3.65
C CYS A 61 -15.51 15.04 4.17
N THR A 62 -16.50 14.85 3.28
CA THR A 62 -17.72 14.09 3.61
C THR A 62 -17.56 12.61 3.26
N VAL A 63 -18.26 11.73 4.00
CA VAL A 63 -18.26 10.28 3.74
C VAL A 63 -18.69 9.95 2.30
N ILE A 64 -19.61 10.75 1.75
CA ILE A 64 -20.10 10.60 0.37
C ILE A 64 -18.97 10.90 -0.63
N LYS A 65 -18.26 12.02 -0.46
CA LYS A 65 -17.12 12.37 -1.33
C LYS A 65 -16.00 11.33 -1.22
N ALA A 66 -15.68 10.86 -0.01
CA ALA A 66 -14.69 9.82 0.21
C ALA A 66 -15.05 8.52 -0.53
N ARG A 67 -16.33 8.10 -0.51
CA ARG A 67 -16.80 6.92 -1.24
C ARG A 67 -16.62 7.06 -2.75
N PHE A 68 -16.96 8.21 -3.33
CA PHE A 68 -16.73 8.45 -4.76
C PHE A 68 -15.25 8.45 -5.12
N ILE A 69 -14.39 9.02 -4.28
CA ILE A 69 -12.93 9.00 -4.48
C ILE A 69 -12.41 7.56 -4.50
N ILE A 70 -12.81 6.74 -3.53
CA ILE A 70 -12.36 5.33 -3.44
C ILE A 70 -12.85 4.52 -4.64
N ILE A 71 -14.12 4.66 -5.02
CA ILE A 71 -14.68 3.95 -6.18
C ILE A 71 -13.98 4.38 -7.47
N GLY A 72 -13.81 5.70 -7.69
CA GLY A 72 -13.13 6.23 -8.87
C GLY A 72 -11.69 5.75 -8.96
N MET A 73 -10.97 5.76 -7.83
CA MET A 73 -9.61 5.24 -7.73
C MET A 73 -9.52 3.75 -8.08
N PHE A 74 -10.46 2.94 -7.58
CA PHE A 74 -10.51 1.50 -7.89
C PHE A 74 -10.76 1.25 -9.38
N LEU A 75 -11.69 2.00 -10.00
CA LEU A 75 -11.95 1.92 -11.44
C LEU A 75 -10.73 2.35 -12.28
N ILE A 76 -9.99 3.36 -11.84
CA ILE A 76 -8.74 3.77 -12.49
C ILE A 76 -7.72 2.63 -12.46
N MET A 77 -7.55 1.93 -11.33
CA MET A 77 -6.65 0.79 -11.24
C MET A 77 -7.06 -0.35 -12.18
N ILE A 78 -8.36 -0.67 -12.25
CA ILE A 78 -8.90 -1.63 -13.23
C ILE A 78 -8.48 -1.24 -14.66
N CYS A 79 -8.68 0.02 -15.05
CA CYS A 79 -8.34 0.49 -16.39
C CYS A 79 -6.83 0.43 -16.68
N ILE A 80 -5.98 0.75 -15.69
CA ILE A 80 -4.52 0.71 -15.84
C ILE A 80 -4.03 -0.72 -16.11
N TYR A 81 -4.56 -1.72 -15.39
CA TYR A 81 -4.09 -3.11 -15.50
C TYR A 81 -4.82 -3.95 -16.56
N MET A 82 -5.97 -3.50 -17.05
CA MET A 82 -6.76 -4.19 -18.10
C MET A 82 -5.96 -4.58 -19.35
N PRO A 83 -5.09 -3.74 -19.94
CA PRO A 83 -4.32 -4.13 -21.11
C PRO A 83 -3.51 -5.42 -20.93
N MET A 84 -2.98 -5.65 -19.72
CA MET A 84 -2.15 -6.82 -19.41
C MET A 84 -2.93 -8.13 -19.38
N PHE A 85 -4.22 -8.07 -19.04
CA PHE A 85 -5.13 -9.22 -19.11
C PHE A 85 -5.24 -9.75 -20.56
N PHE A 86 -5.28 -8.85 -21.54
CA PHE A 86 -5.39 -9.20 -22.95
C PHE A 86 -4.05 -9.63 -23.57
N ILE A 87 -2.95 -8.97 -23.19
CA ILE A 87 -1.62 -9.20 -23.76
C ILE A 87 -1.01 -10.54 -23.31
N ARG A 88 -1.26 -10.97 -22.07
CA ARG A 88 -0.73 -12.24 -21.53
C ARG A 88 -1.46 -13.41 -22.17
N ASN A 89 -0.75 -14.46 -22.57
CA ASN A 89 -1.37 -15.65 -23.15
C ASN A 89 -0.58 -16.93 -22.83
N ARG A 90 -1.10 -18.09 -23.25
CA ARG A 90 -0.32 -19.33 -23.27
C ARG A 90 0.75 -19.27 -24.35
N MET A 91 1.92 -19.81 -24.04
CA MET A 91 3.07 -19.92 -24.93
C MET A 91 3.58 -21.36 -24.88
N GLU A 92 3.80 -21.95 -26.05
CA GLU A 92 4.42 -23.27 -26.17
C GLU A 92 5.91 -23.09 -26.39
N ILE A 93 6.73 -23.79 -25.60
CA ILE A 93 8.18 -23.76 -25.67
C ILE A 93 8.64 -25.17 -25.99
N PHE A 94 9.21 -25.32 -27.17
CA PHE A 94 9.80 -26.56 -27.63
C PHE A 94 11.24 -26.65 -27.15
N ASP A 95 11.54 -27.64 -26.32
CA ASP A 95 12.91 -27.95 -25.91
C ASP A 95 13.50 -28.95 -26.91
N THR A 96 14.44 -28.46 -27.73
CA THR A 96 15.17 -29.26 -28.73
C THR A 96 16.08 -30.32 -28.10
N THR A 97 16.43 -30.17 -26.81
CA THR A 97 17.37 -31.06 -26.11
C THR A 97 16.66 -32.29 -25.56
N THR A 98 15.45 -32.09 -25.00
CA THR A 98 14.63 -33.17 -24.42
C THR A 98 13.55 -33.67 -25.37
N ASN A 99 13.38 -33.02 -26.53
CA ASN A 99 12.32 -33.27 -27.51
C ASN A 99 10.91 -33.22 -26.87
N THR A 100 10.73 -32.29 -25.92
CA THR A 100 9.48 -32.10 -25.19
C THR A 100 8.96 -30.69 -25.40
N THR A 101 7.64 -30.57 -25.61
CA THR A 101 6.95 -29.27 -25.61
C THR A 101 6.47 -28.98 -24.20
N SER A 102 6.95 -27.89 -23.62
CA SER A 102 6.46 -27.35 -22.36
C SER A 102 5.51 -26.18 -22.63
N VAL A 103 4.45 -26.05 -21.84
CA VAL A 103 3.50 -24.94 -21.96
C VAL A 103 3.73 -23.97 -20.81
N LYS A 104 4.01 -22.71 -21.11
CA LYS A 104 4.00 -21.64 -20.12
C LYS A 104 2.71 -20.84 -20.23
N TYR A 105 2.06 -20.63 -19.09
CA TYR A 105 0.88 -19.79 -18.99
C TYR A 105 1.26 -18.35 -18.61
N CYS A 106 0.39 -17.39 -18.92
CA CYS A 106 0.57 -15.95 -18.59
C CYS A 106 1.86 -15.28 -19.06
N THR A 107 2.36 -15.65 -20.23
CA THR A 107 3.54 -15.00 -20.82
C THR A 107 3.13 -13.89 -21.79
N ILE A 108 3.92 -12.82 -21.87
CA ILE A 108 3.76 -11.78 -22.89
C ILE A 108 4.29 -12.31 -24.22
N THR A 109 3.40 -12.49 -25.20
CA THR A 109 3.75 -13.08 -26.51
C THR A 109 4.19 -12.05 -27.54
N TYR A 110 3.74 -10.80 -27.42
CA TYR A 110 3.99 -9.73 -28.40
C TYR A 110 5.00 -8.71 -27.85
N ASN A 111 6.00 -8.30 -28.64
CA ASN A 111 7.00 -7.28 -28.29
C ASN A 111 7.47 -7.34 -26.81
N ARG A 112 7.88 -8.55 -26.40
CA ARG A 112 8.05 -8.96 -25.00
C ARG A 112 9.01 -8.06 -24.23
N GLU A 113 10.15 -7.70 -24.81
CA GLU A 113 11.18 -6.90 -24.14
C GLU A 113 10.63 -5.52 -23.75
N PHE A 114 10.06 -4.82 -24.73
CA PHE A 114 9.48 -3.50 -24.52
C PHE A 114 8.31 -3.54 -23.54
N LEU A 115 7.35 -4.47 -23.72
CA LEU A 115 6.16 -4.54 -22.85
C LEU A 115 6.51 -4.96 -21.43
N ASN A 116 7.47 -5.87 -21.24
CA ASN A 116 7.96 -6.23 -19.92
C ASN A 116 8.62 -5.04 -19.22
N MET A 117 9.48 -4.29 -19.93
CA MET A 117 10.14 -3.12 -19.39
C MET A 117 9.13 -2.03 -19.03
N PHE A 118 8.22 -1.72 -19.95
CA PHE A 118 7.16 -0.73 -19.73
C PHE A 118 6.29 -1.09 -18.53
N TYR A 119 5.79 -2.34 -18.48
CA TYR A 119 4.95 -2.80 -17.38
C TYR A 119 5.68 -2.81 -16.05
N PHE A 120 6.95 -3.21 -16.04
CA PHE A 120 7.78 -3.18 -14.85
C PHE A 120 7.86 -1.77 -14.24
N PHE A 121 8.11 -0.74 -15.06
CA PHE A 121 8.14 0.64 -14.57
C PHE A 121 6.76 1.15 -14.19
N LEU A 122 5.72 0.80 -14.95
CA LEU A 122 4.35 1.18 -14.66
C LEU A 122 3.88 0.61 -13.32
N ASP A 123 4.05 -0.70 -13.12
CA ASP A 123 3.65 -1.38 -11.89
C ASP A 123 4.45 -0.85 -10.69
N GLY A 124 5.79 -0.77 -10.81
CA GLY A 124 6.63 -0.19 -9.78
C GLY A 124 6.25 1.25 -9.42
N ALA A 125 5.93 2.09 -10.41
CA ALA A 125 5.51 3.46 -10.19
C ALA A 125 4.15 3.58 -9.49
N VAL A 126 3.16 2.84 -9.98
CA VAL A 126 1.77 2.90 -9.50
C VAL A 126 1.64 2.23 -8.13
N PHE A 127 2.24 1.06 -7.94
CA PHE A 127 2.11 0.29 -6.70
C PHE A 127 2.98 0.86 -5.57
N ALA A 128 4.21 1.31 -5.86
CA ALA A 128 5.19 1.61 -4.82
C ALA A 128 5.89 2.97 -4.93
N TYR A 129 6.53 3.34 -6.05
CA TYR A 129 7.38 4.54 -6.07
C TYR A 129 6.59 5.83 -5.77
N ILE A 130 5.43 6.01 -6.41
CA ILE A 130 4.58 7.18 -6.17
C ILE A 130 3.94 7.10 -4.78
N PRO A 131 3.29 6.00 -4.36
CA PRO A 131 2.75 5.87 -3.01
C PRO A 131 3.78 6.09 -1.90
N CYS A 132 4.95 5.46 -1.95
CA CYS A 132 6.01 5.63 -0.95
C CYS A 132 6.48 7.08 -0.86
N SER A 133 6.64 7.77 -2.00
CA SER A 133 7.06 9.17 -2.03
C SER A 133 6.02 10.08 -1.39
N LEU A 134 4.74 9.91 -1.76
CA LEU A 134 3.63 10.68 -1.19
C LEU A 134 3.48 10.43 0.31
N LEU A 135 3.49 9.17 0.74
CA LEU A 135 3.37 8.81 2.15
C LEU A 135 4.53 9.34 2.99
N SER A 136 5.75 9.34 2.45
CA SER A 136 6.92 9.92 3.13
C SER A 136 6.72 11.42 3.36
N VAL A 137 6.35 12.16 2.32
CA VAL A 137 6.07 13.61 2.43
C VAL A 137 4.92 13.88 3.39
N PHE A 138 3.82 13.15 3.28
CA PHE A 138 2.66 13.33 4.15
C PHE A 138 2.97 13.00 5.61
N ASN A 139 3.73 11.94 5.89
CA ASN A 139 4.15 11.61 7.25
C ASN A 139 5.02 12.71 7.87
N ILE A 140 5.95 13.29 7.09
CA ILE A 140 6.76 14.42 7.56
C ILE A 140 5.87 15.61 7.94
N VAL A 141 4.90 15.95 7.07
CA VAL A 141 3.94 17.04 7.32
C VAL A 141 3.08 16.76 8.57
N ILE A 142 2.59 15.53 8.74
CA ILE A 142 1.80 15.12 9.90
C ILE A 142 2.63 15.28 11.18
N ILE A 143 3.83 14.69 11.23
CA ILE A 143 4.70 14.70 12.41
C ILE A 143 5.05 16.14 12.79
N TYR A 144 5.46 16.95 11.83
CA TYR A 144 5.80 18.36 12.05
C TYR A 144 4.64 19.15 12.68
N ASN A 145 3.43 19.03 12.11
CA ASN A 145 2.28 19.77 12.62
C ASN A 145 1.78 19.24 13.97
N VAL A 146 1.87 17.94 14.22
CA VAL A 146 1.53 17.34 15.53
C VAL A 146 2.48 17.87 16.62
N ILE A 147 3.79 17.89 16.36
CA ILE A 147 4.79 18.44 17.29
C ILE A 147 4.53 19.93 17.53
N LYS A 148 4.35 20.71 16.46
CA LYS A 148 4.04 22.15 16.55
C LYS A 148 2.77 22.42 17.36
N SER A 149 1.72 21.64 17.17
CA SER A 149 0.47 21.74 17.94
C SER A 149 0.69 21.46 19.43
N ARG A 150 1.44 20.41 19.77
CA ARG A 150 1.78 20.08 21.17
C ARG A 150 2.57 21.20 21.85
N HIS A 151 3.56 21.78 21.17
CA HIS A 151 4.31 22.92 21.72
C HIS A 151 3.43 24.14 21.98
N ARG A 152 2.45 24.43 21.12
CA ARG A 152 1.48 25.52 21.34
C ARG A 152 0.61 25.27 22.56
N VAL A 153 0.12 24.04 22.74
CA VAL A 153 -0.69 23.67 23.90
C VAL A 153 0.12 23.78 25.20
N LEU A 154 1.35 23.25 25.23
CA LEU A 154 2.22 23.33 26.41
C LEU A 154 2.54 24.79 26.80
N LYS A 155 2.82 25.65 25.81
CA LYS A 155 3.07 27.08 26.05
C LYS A 155 1.84 27.81 26.59
N PHE A 156 0.64 27.46 26.12
CA PHE A 156 -0.61 28.09 26.55
C PHE A 156 -1.09 27.59 27.92
N SER A 157 -0.92 26.29 28.22
CA SER A 157 -1.28 25.70 29.51
C SER A 157 -0.43 26.22 30.68
N ALA A 158 0.80 26.69 30.43
CA ALA A 158 1.62 27.35 31.44
C ALA A 158 1.08 28.74 31.85
N THR A 159 0.21 29.36 31.04
CA THR A 159 -0.29 30.73 31.27
C THR A 159 -1.72 30.78 31.83
N SER A 160 -2.51 29.71 31.72
CA SER A 160 -3.94 29.71 32.09
C SER A 160 -4.25 28.85 33.32
N LEU A 161 -4.00 29.37 34.53
CA LEU A 161 -4.32 28.69 35.79
C LEU A 161 -5.67 29.12 36.43
N PHE A 162 -6.58 29.73 35.65
CA PHE A 162 -7.86 30.23 36.18
C PHE A 162 -9.00 29.93 35.20
N THR A 163 -9.77 28.86 35.42
CA THR A 163 -11.11 28.72 34.79
C THR A 163 -12.05 27.90 35.67
N THR A 164 -13.25 28.44 35.87
CA THR A 164 -14.28 28.13 36.86
C THR A 164 -15.10 26.86 36.55
N GLY A 165 -15.70 26.26 37.59
CA GLY A 165 -16.13 24.86 37.67
C GLY A 165 -17.29 24.33 36.81
N THR A 166 -17.91 25.12 35.93
CA THR A 166 -19.04 24.66 35.07
C THR A 166 -18.61 24.13 33.70
N SER A 167 -17.35 24.31 33.28
CA SER A 167 -16.82 23.86 31.99
C SER A 167 -16.10 22.50 32.02
N ILE A 168 -16.02 21.85 33.19
CA ILE A 168 -15.20 20.64 33.40
C ILE A 168 -15.67 19.49 32.50
N GLY A 169 -16.97 19.21 32.40
CA GLY A 169 -17.50 18.12 31.57
C GLY A 169 -17.19 18.29 30.07
N LYS A 170 -17.32 19.52 29.54
CA LYS A 170 -16.98 19.83 28.13
C LYS A 170 -15.47 19.77 27.89
N ALA A 171 -14.65 20.22 28.85
CA ALA A 171 -13.20 20.16 28.77
C ALA A 171 -12.67 18.70 28.79
N VAL A 172 -13.24 17.85 29.67
CA VAL A 172 -12.91 16.42 29.75
C VAL A 172 -13.26 15.69 28.44
N ARG A 173 -14.45 15.94 27.88
CA ARG A 173 -14.85 15.36 26.59
C ARG A 173 -13.92 15.80 25.45
N ARG A 174 -13.61 17.10 25.36
CA ARG A 174 -12.67 17.64 24.35
C ARG A 174 -11.26 17.05 24.46
N LYS A 175 -10.78 16.80 25.69
CA LYS A 175 -9.49 16.14 25.94
C LYS A 175 -9.53 14.66 25.51
N LYS A 176 -10.64 13.95 25.74
CA LYS A 176 -10.85 12.56 25.28
C LYS A 176 -10.86 12.48 23.75
N ASP A 177 -11.59 13.37 23.09
CA ASP A 177 -11.70 13.40 21.62
C ASP A 177 -10.33 13.71 20.97
N SER A 178 -9.57 14.67 21.51
CA SER A 178 -8.21 15.00 21.03
C SER A 178 -7.23 13.84 21.21
N LYS A 179 -7.31 13.10 22.34
CA LYS A 179 -6.49 11.88 22.54
C LYS A 179 -6.84 10.80 21.52
N ARG A 180 -8.13 10.58 21.26
CA ARG A 180 -8.60 9.61 20.25
C ARG A 180 -8.10 9.97 18.86
N GLU A 181 -8.23 11.23 18.46
CA GLU A 181 -7.73 11.73 17.17
C GLU A 181 -6.21 11.52 17.04
N THR A 182 -5.45 11.89 18.07
CA THR A 182 -4.00 11.67 18.11
C THR A 182 -3.64 10.19 17.97
N SER A 183 -4.36 9.30 18.65
CA SER A 183 -4.14 7.85 18.54
C SER A 183 -4.39 7.33 17.12
N LEU A 184 -5.47 7.80 16.47
CA LEU A 184 -5.78 7.43 15.08
C LEU A 184 -4.69 7.94 14.12
N THR A 185 -4.22 9.17 14.30
CA THR A 185 -3.12 9.72 13.49
C THR A 185 -1.82 8.93 13.68
N LEU A 186 -1.46 8.57 14.92
CA LEU A 186 -0.28 7.75 15.21
C LEU A 186 -0.38 6.35 14.59
N THR A 187 -1.56 5.75 14.63
CA THR A 187 -1.84 4.47 13.96
C THR A 187 -1.55 4.57 12.47
N LEU A 188 -2.08 5.62 11.83
CA LEU A 188 -1.91 5.81 10.39
C LEU A 188 -0.46 6.04 10.01
N VAL A 189 0.28 6.85 10.78
CA VAL A 189 1.72 7.05 10.57
C VAL A 189 2.47 5.72 10.69
N ALA A 190 2.14 4.88 11.67
CA ALA A 190 2.77 3.56 11.82
C ALA A 190 2.49 2.65 10.61
N ILE A 191 1.25 2.61 10.12
CA ILE A 191 0.87 1.86 8.91
C ILE A 191 1.65 2.38 7.69
N ASN A 192 1.74 3.70 7.51
CA ASN A 192 2.48 4.30 6.40
C ASN A 192 3.99 3.97 6.45
N VAL A 193 4.60 4.02 7.64
CA VAL A 193 6.01 3.66 7.83
C VAL A 193 6.21 2.18 7.52
N MET A 194 5.31 1.31 7.98
CA MET A 194 5.36 -0.12 7.67
C MET A 194 5.26 -0.37 6.17
N PHE A 195 4.34 0.31 5.48
CA PHE A 195 4.25 0.26 4.04
C PHE A 195 5.59 0.61 3.37
N ILE A 196 6.22 1.72 3.76
CA ILE A 196 7.50 2.13 3.19
C ILE A 196 8.59 1.07 3.46
N VAL A 197 8.71 0.59 4.69
CA VAL A 197 9.75 -0.39 5.09
C VAL A 197 9.56 -1.74 4.40
N CYS A 198 8.32 -2.19 4.20
CA CYS A 198 8.06 -3.47 3.54
C CYS A 198 8.19 -3.42 2.02
N ASN A 199 7.97 -2.25 1.39
CA ASN A 199 8.04 -2.10 -0.08
C ASN A 199 9.37 -1.53 -0.59
N ALA A 200 10.08 -0.71 0.20
CA ALA A 200 11.34 -0.11 -0.24
C ALA A 200 12.42 -1.14 -0.62
N PRO A 201 12.61 -2.26 0.11
CA PRO A 201 13.63 -3.26 -0.24
C PRO A 201 13.41 -3.87 -1.62
N ILE A 202 12.18 -4.30 -1.94
CA ILE A 202 11.86 -4.84 -3.26
C ILE A 202 12.03 -3.77 -4.34
N CYS A 203 11.55 -2.55 -4.11
CA CYS A 203 11.70 -1.42 -5.03
C CYS A 203 13.17 -1.13 -5.40
N LEU A 204 14.04 -1.04 -4.40
CA LEU A 204 15.47 -0.77 -4.61
C LEU A 204 16.17 -1.93 -5.30
N PHE A 205 15.82 -3.16 -4.94
CA PHE A 205 16.38 -4.36 -5.54
C PHE A 205 16.04 -4.47 -7.03
N LEU A 206 14.80 -4.14 -7.39
CA LEU A 206 14.30 -4.15 -8.76
C LEU A 206 14.95 -3.07 -9.66
N LEU A 207 15.38 -1.94 -9.10
CA LEU A 207 16.10 -0.89 -9.84
C LEU A 207 17.56 -1.24 -10.15
N GLY A 208 18.09 -2.33 -9.59
CA GLY A 208 19.50 -2.72 -9.75
C GLY A 208 19.85 -3.19 -11.17
N PRO A 209 21.10 -2.99 -11.62
CA PRO A 209 21.58 -3.40 -12.94
C PRO A 209 21.57 -4.93 -13.14
N HIS A 210 21.49 -5.70 -12.06
CA HIS A 210 21.37 -7.16 -12.07
C HIS A 210 20.11 -7.67 -12.79
N TYR A 211 19.13 -6.81 -13.06
CA TYR A 211 17.94 -7.15 -13.86
C TYR A 211 18.17 -7.10 -15.38
N GLN A 212 19.28 -6.54 -15.83
CA GLN A 212 19.61 -6.37 -17.26
C GLN A 212 20.48 -7.51 -17.81
N THR A 213 20.88 -8.49 -17.00
CA THR A 213 21.72 -9.60 -17.45
C THR A 213 20.88 -10.69 -18.15
N PRO A 214 21.27 -11.14 -19.36
CA PRO A 214 20.55 -12.20 -20.08
C PRO A 214 20.48 -13.54 -19.33
N GLU A 215 21.45 -13.79 -18.45
CA GLU A 215 21.57 -15.01 -17.64
C GLU A 215 20.67 -14.99 -16.39
N GLY A 216 19.98 -13.88 -16.13
CA GLY A 216 19.19 -13.68 -14.92
C GLY A 216 20.07 -13.52 -13.68
N MET A 217 19.51 -13.84 -12.52
CA MET A 217 20.08 -13.53 -11.20
C MET A 217 20.66 -14.75 -10.46
N GLY A 218 20.57 -15.93 -11.08
CA GLY A 218 20.90 -17.22 -10.47
C GLY A 218 19.98 -17.59 -9.29
N PRO A 219 20.19 -18.79 -8.70
CA PRO A 219 19.34 -19.29 -7.60
C PRO A 219 19.30 -18.39 -6.36
N LEU A 220 20.42 -17.70 -6.08
CA LEU A 220 20.52 -16.76 -4.96
C LEU A 220 19.65 -15.52 -5.17
N GLY A 221 19.71 -14.90 -6.36
CA GLY A 221 18.88 -13.73 -6.65
C GLY A 221 17.39 -14.07 -6.75
N ASP A 222 17.05 -15.26 -7.25
CA ASP A 222 15.66 -15.76 -7.21
C ASP A 222 15.16 -15.92 -5.76
N GLY A 223 16.00 -16.48 -4.87
CA GLY A 223 15.69 -16.60 -3.44
C GLY A 223 15.48 -15.25 -2.76
N ILE A 224 16.37 -14.27 -3.03
CA ILE A 224 16.23 -12.90 -2.51
C ILE A 224 14.94 -12.26 -3.01
N THR A 225 14.64 -12.37 -4.31
CA THR A 225 13.43 -11.75 -4.88
C THR A 225 12.15 -12.33 -4.27
N ARG A 226 12.11 -13.65 -4.05
CA ARG A 226 10.99 -14.31 -3.35
C ARG A 226 10.84 -13.82 -1.91
N LEU A 227 11.94 -13.69 -1.17
CA LEU A 227 11.93 -13.17 0.20
C LEU A 227 11.42 -11.73 0.26
N LEU A 228 11.90 -10.86 -0.63
CA LEU A 228 11.48 -9.47 -0.71
C LEU A 228 10.00 -9.35 -1.12
N PHE A 229 9.52 -10.24 -2.00
CA PHE A 229 8.10 -10.31 -2.36
C PHE A 229 7.23 -10.78 -1.18
N LEU A 230 7.69 -11.75 -0.38
CA LEU A 230 6.99 -12.16 0.85
C LEU A 230 6.91 -11.02 1.87
N LEU A 231 7.99 -10.25 2.03
CA LEU A 231 8.01 -9.05 2.87
C LEU A 231 6.99 -8.00 2.38
N MET A 232 6.97 -7.76 1.07
CA MET A 232 6.00 -6.88 0.42
C MET A 232 4.56 -7.34 0.64
N THR A 233 4.30 -8.65 0.53
CA THR A 233 2.96 -9.22 0.70
C THR A 233 2.51 -9.17 2.18
N THR A 234 3.45 -9.30 3.12
CA THR A 234 3.20 -9.21 4.57
C THR A 234 2.65 -7.84 4.97
N ASN A 235 3.04 -6.78 4.27
CA ASN A 235 2.47 -5.44 4.44
C ASN A 235 0.92 -5.43 4.37
N ASN A 236 0.34 -6.20 3.46
CA ASN A 236 -1.12 -6.27 3.34
C ASN A 236 -1.80 -6.97 4.53
N ALA A 237 -1.17 -7.99 5.11
CA ALA A 237 -1.66 -8.64 6.33
C ALA A 237 -1.48 -7.75 7.57
N ALA A 238 -0.39 -6.99 7.61
CA ALA A 238 -0.08 -6.14 8.74
C ALA A 238 -0.99 -4.91 8.82
N ASN A 239 -1.53 -4.42 7.70
CA ASN A 239 -2.59 -3.41 7.69
C ASN A 239 -3.76 -3.89 8.58
N PHE A 240 -4.25 -5.12 8.38
CA PHE A 240 -5.32 -5.70 9.19
C PHE A 240 -4.94 -5.83 10.67
N VAL A 241 -3.76 -6.39 10.96
CA VAL A 241 -3.28 -6.56 12.35
C VAL A 241 -3.14 -5.21 13.06
N LEU A 242 -2.58 -4.19 12.41
CA LEU A 242 -2.43 -2.84 12.97
C LEU A 242 -3.78 -2.14 13.18
N TYR A 243 -4.76 -2.33 12.28
CA TYR A 243 -6.13 -1.86 12.51
C TYR A 243 -6.77 -2.56 13.72
N CYS A 244 -6.53 -3.87 13.88
CA CYS A 244 -7.04 -4.65 15.01
C CYS A 244 -6.37 -4.27 16.34
N THR A 245 -5.04 -4.10 16.38
CA THR A 245 -4.29 -3.81 17.63
C THR A 245 -4.42 -2.36 18.08
N THR A 246 -4.64 -1.43 17.14
CA THR A 246 -4.73 0.01 17.44
C THR A 246 -6.17 0.52 17.48
N GLY A 247 -7.14 -0.35 17.16
CA GLY A 247 -8.54 -0.16 17.46
C GLY A 247 -8.76 -0.05 18.97
N SER A 248 -8.73 1.18 19.50
CA SER A 248 -9.08 1.50 20.89
C SER A 248 -10.50 1.07 21.30
N ARG A 249 -11.29 0.48 20.39
CA ARG A 249 -12.58 -0.15 20.68
C ARG A 249 -12.42 -1.50 21.38
N PHE A 250 -11.46 -2.33 20.97
CA PHE A 250 -11.32 -3.68 21.52
C PHE A 250 -10.69 -3.67 22.91
N ARG A 251 -9.73 -2.78 23.18
CA ARG A 251 -9.15 -2.63 24.53
C ARG A 251 -10.15 -2.07 25.54
N GLY A 252 -11.09 -1.23 25.11
CA GLY A 252 -12.15 -0.72 25.99
C GLY A 252 -13.19 -1.80 26.29
N GLU A 253 -13.66 -2.51 25.25
CA GLU A 253 -14.68 -3.56 25.41
C GLU A 253 -14.14 -4.83 26.07
N ALA A 254 -12.88 -5.22 25.82
CA ALA A 254 -12.26 -6.39 26.48
C ALA A 254 -11.92 -6.15 27.96
N LEU A 255 -11.74 -4.89 28.37
CA LEU A 255 -11.59 -4.53 29.79
C LEU A 255 -12.95 -4.29 30.48
N ASP A 256 -14.02 -4.03 29.72
CA ASP A 256 -15.40 -3.99 30.24
C ASP A 256 -16.05 -5.39 30.32
N LEU A 257 -15.37 -6.43 29.80
CA LEU A 257 -15.80 -7.84 29.80
C LEU A 257 -15.04 -8.71 30.83
N ILE A 258 -14.11 -8.13 31.60
CA ILE A 258 -13.40 -8.74 32.73
C ILE A 258 -13.75 -7.96 33.99
#